data_AF-A0A965MFK4-F1
#
_entry.id   AF-A0A965MFK4-F1
#
_cell.length_a   1.000
_cell.length_b   1.000
_cell.length_c   1.000
_cell.angle_alpha   90.00
_cell.angle_beta   90.00
_cell.angle_gamma   90.00
#
_symmetry.space_group_name_H-M   'P 1'
#
loop_
_entity.id
_entity.type
_entity.pdbx_description
1 polymer ?
#
loop_
_entity_poly.entity_id
_entity_poly.type
_entity_poly.pdbx_seq_one_letter_code
_entity_poly.pdbx_strand_id
1 'polypeptide(L)'
;QSVVGEVAAVEIEFVELAKTLHDPRTCQHCQSLAVTGGGAAAGGSEGVNENGEYGALIPNHQNTGSGYATATSPSSSAISPLIKGAKWTNVGDDGQAAGGAANLSYSYWDGTAPYDYAEGTRTTLGSHATGNEAAQIAAHDAVFELWDAVSPFSLDKVTEQNDGSQVGDLRVAFTDGVPAGSAAFAYYPNGGASGGDIYYSNTIDTNGNAVDFVEGEYNWVTALHEIGHALGLSHPFDGGSKDGSTLNLNLDFQRNTVMTYVQRDRNKTLSYNAGNQTASIGTTHTSTPGLLDIEAIEHLYGSSNWSFNNTDTTYGAGAGSDAFDNNYDSIRVIVDSGGTADTLDASGVTSTGSIINLTPGTYSSINYYATMDDKINAVVTDGNQSAKDWFKAQLTNLDALASASNSYYTAYTREAL
;
A
#
# COMPACT_ATOMS: atom_id res chain seq x y z
N GLN A 1 -38.04 -47.40 -27.47
CA GLN A 1 -38.83 -46.19 -27.74
C GLN A 1 -39.62 -45.84 -26.49
N SER A 2 -39.25 -44.76 -25.81
CA SER A 2 -40.17 -43.70 -25.39
C SER A 2 -39.34 -42.67 -24.64
N VAL A 3 -39.24 -41.48 -25.23
CA VAL A 3 -38.55 -40.31 -24.70
C VAL A 3 -39.49 -39.69 -23.67
N VAL A 4 -39.20 -39.85 -22.38
CA VAL A 4 -39.82 -39.05 -21.32
C VAL A 4 -38.75 -38.77 -20.27
N GLY A 5 -38.16 -37.59 -20.38
CA GLY A 5 -37.15 -37.12 -19.43
C GLY A 5 -36.42 -35.89 -19.95
N GLU A 6 -37.16 -34.82 -20.26
CA GLU A 6 -36.60 -33.47 -20.40
C GLU A 6 -37.77 -32.46 -20.51
N VAL A 7 -38.14 -31.88 -19.38
CA VAL A 7 -38.68 -30.51 -19.35
C VAL A 7 -37.76 -29.76 -18.38
N ALA A 8 -36.65 -29.26 -18.93
CA ALA A 8 -35.87 -28.24 -18.26
C ALA A 8 -36.71 -26.97 -18.23
N ALA A 9 -37.00 -26.48 -17.03
CA ALA A 9 -37.45 -25.11 -16.83
C ALA A 9 -36.29 -24.19 -17.27
N VAL A 10 -36.46 -23.57 -18.44
CA VAL A 10 -35.62 -22.47 -18.88
C VAL A 10 -36.14 -21.23 -18.17
N GLU A 11 -35.52 -20.87 -17.05
CA GLU A 11 -35.61 -19.51 -16.52
C GLU A 11 -34.74 -18.63 -17.42
N ILE A 12 -35.40 -17.90 -18.33
CA ILE A 12 -34.76 -16.85 -19.10
C ILE A 12 -34.51 -15.68 -18.14
N GLU A 13 -33.24 -15.47 -17.77
CA GLU A 13 -32.74 -14.25 -17.15
C GLU A 13 -33.11 -13.05 -18.04
N PHE A 14 -34.17 -12.32 -17.69
CA PHE A 14 -34.62 -11.13 -18.43
C PHE A 14 -33.56 -10.01 -18.50
N VAL A 15 -32.52 -10.08 -17.65
CA VAL A 15 -31.36 -9.18 -17.67
C VAL A 15 -30.46 -9.45 -18.88
N GLU A 16 -30.32 -10.70 -19.33
CA GLU A 16 -29.54 -11.04 -20.53
C GLU A 16 -30.28 -10.65 -21.82
N LEU A 17 -31.61 -10.81 -21.85
CA LEU A 17 -32.42 -10.40 -23.01
C LEU A 17 -32.44 -8.88 -23.18
N ALA A 18 -32.43 -8.11 -22.08
CA ALA A 18 -32.33 -6.65 -22.10
C ALA A 18 -30.98 -6.16 -22.62
N LYS A 19 -29.88 -6.85 -22.29
CA LYS A 19 -28.52 -6.57 -22.82
C LYS A 19 -28.44 -6.74 -24.34
N THR A 20 -29.22 -7.66 -24.92
CA THR A 20 -29.30 -7.82 -26.39
C THR A 20 -30.29 -6.89 -27.11
N LEU A 21 -31.27 -6.31 -26.40
CA LEU A 21 -32.33 -5.48 -27.00
C LEU A 21 -32.12 -3.98 -26.85
N HIS A 22 -31.24 -3.54 -25.95
CA HIS A 22 -30.91 -2.14 -25.76
C HIS A 22 -29.40 -1.94 -25.81
N ASP A 23 -28.87 -1.77 -27.02
CA ASP A 23 -27.51 -1.29 -27.21
C ASP A 23 -27.51 0.25 -27.27
N PRO A 24 -27.05 0.95 -26.22
CA PRO A 24 -27.00 2.41 -26.20
C PRO A 24 -26.13 2.99 -27.32
N ARG A 25 -25.23 2.19 -27.92
CA ARG A 25 -24.40 2.57 -29.07
C ARG A 25 -25.18 2.64 -30.38
N THR A 26 -26.34 1.98 -30.47
CA THR A 26 -27.23 2.01 -31.65
C THR A 26 -28.52 2.79 -31.43
N CYS A 27 -28.78 3.21 -30.19
CA CYS A 27 -29.95 3.98 -29.83
C CYS A 27 -29.85 5.41 -30.33
N GLN A 28 -30.69 5.77 -31.32
CA GLN A 28 -30.77 7.12 -31.88
C GLN A 28 -31.06 8.19 -30.81
N HIS A 29 -31.76 7.84 -29.73
CA HIS A 29 -32.03 8.76 -28.62
C HIS A 29 -30.77 9.03 -27.78
N CYS A 30 -30.02 7.98 -27.41
CA CYS A 30 -28.75 8.10 -26.67
C CYS A 30 -27.69 8.85 -27.49
N GLN A 31 -27.58 8.56 -28.79
CA GLN A 31 -26.71 9.29 -29.70
C GLN A 31 -27.11 10.77 -29.82
N SER A 32 -28.41 11.09 -29.83
CA SER A 32 -28.87 12.48 -29.89
C SER A 32 -28.60 13.26 -28.60
N LEU A 33 -28.66 12.60 -27.43
CA LEU A 33 -28.36 13.21 -26.13
C LEU A 33 -26.86 13.51 -25.98
N ALA A 34 -26.00 12.61 -26.47
CA ALA A 34 -24.54 12.76 -26.48
C ALA A 34 -24.07 13.98 -27.29
N VAL A 35 -24.75 14.33 -28.39
CA VAL A 35 -24.40 15.50 -29.23
C VAL A 35 -24.85 16.82 -28.61
N THR A 36 -25.81 16.81 -27.68
CA THR A 36 -26.39 18.03 -27.11
C THR A 36 -25.91 18.40 -25.71
N GLY A 37 -24.91 17.71 -25.15
CA GLY A 37 -24.41 17.99 -23.79
C GLY A 37 -25.49 17.83 -22.71
N GLY A 38 -26.41 16.89 -22.90
CA GLY A 38 -27.59 16.73 -22.06
C GLY A 38 -27.34 15.91 -20.80
N GLY A 39 -27.13 16.59 -19.67
CA GLY A 39 -27.56 16.19 -18.32
C GLY A 39 -27.01 14.88 -17.74
N ALA A 40 -26.09 15.03 -16.79
CA ALA A 40 -25.58 13.98 -15.92
C ALA A 40 -26.69 13.10 -15.34
N ALA A 41 -26.63 11.79 -15.62
CA ALA A 41 -27.22 10.79 -14.75
C ALA A 41 -26.38 10.75 -13.46
N ALA A 42 -27.06 10.70 -12.32
CA ALA A 42 -26.43 10.66 -11.01
C ALA A 42 -25.55 9.40 -10.86
N GLY A 43 -24.24 9.59 -10.68
CA GLY A 43 -23.29 8.58 -10.21
C GLY A 43 -22.59 7.77 -11.33
N GLY A 44 -21.34 8.13 -11.62
CA GLY A 44 -20.36 7.28 -12.32
C GLY A 44 -20.21 7.50 -13.84
N SER A 45 -19.00 7.93 -14.24
CA SER A 45 -18.27 7.54 -15.47
C SER A 45 -19.08 7.09 -16.69
N GLU A 46 -19.63 8.00 -17.50
CA GLU A 46 -20.03 7.66 -18.88
C GLU A 46 -19.78 8.83 -19.85
N GLY A 47 -18.50 9.08 -20.15
CA GLY A 47 -18.09 9.84 -21.33
C GLY A 47 -17.64 8.88 -22.42
N VAL A 48 -18.38 8.79 -23.53
CA VAL A 48 -17.95 8.05 -24.72
C VAL A 48 -17.19 9.02 -25.63
N ASN A 49 -16.00 8.64 -26.09
CA ASN A 49 -15.24 9.48 -27.02
C ASN A 49 -15.88 9.47 -28.43
N GLU A 50 -15.32 10.26 -29.36
CA GLU A 50 -15.80 10.36 -30.75
C GLU A 50 -15.78 9.03 -31.54
N ASN A 51 -15.11 8.00 -31.00
CA ASN A 51 -15.02 6.65 -31.57
C ASN A 51 -15.95 5.64 -30.87
N GLY A 52 -16.73 6.05 -29.87
CA GLY A 52 -17.64 5.16 -29.14
C GLY A 52 -16.94 4.26 -28.11
N GLU A 53 -15.74 4.62 -27.67
CA GLU A 53 -15.01 3.96 -26.58
C GLU A 53 -15.34 4.64 -25.24
N TYR A 54 -15.50 3.84 -24.18
CA TYR A 54 -15.62 4.34 -22.82
C TYR A 54 -14.27 4.94 -22.41
N GLY A 55 -14.21 6.27 -22.28
CA GLY A 55 -13.00 6.93 -21.82
C GLY A 55 -13.04 7.09 -20.30
N ALA A 56 -11.97 6.72 -19.61
CA ALA A 56 -11.74 7.23 -18.27
C ALA A 56 -11.67 8.76 -18.35
N LEU A 57 -12.40 9.46 -17.47
CA LEU A 57 -12.39 10.92 -17.49
C LEU A 57 -11.03 11.40 -16.98
N ILE A 58 -10.56 12.56 -17.45
CA ILE A 58 -9.43 13.21 -16.79
C ILE A 58 -9.91 13.62 -15.38
N PRO A 59 -9.25 13.17 -14.30
CA PRO A 59 -9.66 13.54 -12.95
C PRO A 59 -9.56 15.06 -12.81
N ASN A 60 -10.55 15.66 -12.17
CA ASN A 60 -10.60 17.10 -11.92
C ASN A 60 -11.02 17.36 -10.47
N HIS A 61 -10.93 18.60 -10.03
CA HIS A 61 -11.21 18.97 -8.64
C HIS A 61 -12.65 18.68 -8.15
N GLN A 62 -13.56 18.25 -9.04
CA GLN A 62 -14.96 17.93 -8.72
C GLN A 62 -15.29 16.45 -8.85
N ASN A 63 -14.49 15.68 -9.58
CA ASN A 63 -14.78 14.28 -9.88
C ASN A 63 -13.49 13.50 -10.07
N THR A 64 -13.50 12.25 -9.59
CA THR A 64 -12.48 11.27 -9.91
C THR A 64 -12.54 10.94 -11.41
N GLY A 65 -11.39 10.69 -12.02
CA GLY A 65 -11.30 10.22 -13.40
C GLY A 65 -11.65 8.73 -13.52
N SER A 66 -11.27 7.99 -12.49
CA SER A 66 -11.53 6.56 -12.31
C SER A 66 -12.94 6.29 -11.79
N GLY A 67 -13.48 5.12 -12.16
CA GLY A 67 -14.73 4.61 -11.62
C GLY A 67 -14.55 4.03 -10.21
N TYR A 68 -15.64 3.78 -9.49
CA TYR A 68 -15.59 3.07 -8.21
C TYR A 68 -16.68 2.00 -8.14
N ALA A 69 -16.44 0.95 -7.36
CA ALA A 69 -17.44 -0.06 -7.07
C ALA A 69 -17.34 -0.60 -5.65
N THR A 70 -18.42 -1.23 -5.21
CA THR A 70 -18.38 -2.06 -4.00
C THR A 70 -17.54 -3.29 -4.25
N ALA A 71 -16.60 -3.57 -3.35
CA ALA A 71 -15.85 -4.82 -3.32
C ALA A 71 -16.51 -5.81 -2.34
N THR A 72 -16.46 -7.09 -2.69
CA THR A 72 -16.93 -8.16 -1.81
C THR A 72 -15.82 -8.61 -0.87
N SER A 73 -16.18 -9.00 0.35
CA SER A 73 -15.24 -9.68 1.25
C SER A 73 -14.92 -11.08 0.72
N PRO A 74 -13.65 -11.50 0.67
CA PRO A 74 -13.27 -12.88 0.38
C PRO A 74 -13.65 -13.78 1.56
N SER A 75 -13.69 -15.09 1.31
CA SER A 75 -13.88 -16.08 2.39
C SER A 75 -12.62 -16.32 3.23
N SER A 76 -11.45 -15.79 2.82
CA SER A 76 -10.19 -15.94 3.54
C SER A 76 -10.21 -15.11 4.81
N SER A 77 -10.02 -15.75 5.97
CA SER A 77 -9.92 -15.06 7.27
C SER A 77 -8.63 -14.25 7.43
N ALA A 78 -7.65 -14.44 6.54
CA ALA A 78 -6.42 -13.64 6.52
C ALA A 78 -6.57 -12.34 5.71
N ILE A 79 -7.48 -12.33 4.73
CA ILE A 79 -7.64 -11.20 3.79
C ILE A 79 -8.92 -10.41 4.04
N SER A 80 -10.02 -11.04 4.43
CA SER A 80 -11.28 -10.32 4.68
C SER A 80 -11.15 -9.13 5.65
N PRO A 81 -10.35 -9.22 6.75
CA PRO A 81 -10.13 -8.09 7.65
C PRO A 81 -9.46 -6.88 6.99
N LEU A 82 -8.80 -7.05 5.85
CA LEU A 82 -8.13 -6.00 5.09
C LEU A 82 -9.01 -5.40 3.99
N ILE A 83 -10.22 -5.92 3.75
CA ILE A 83 -11.07 -5.40 2.66
C ILE A 83 -12.08 -4.41 3.21
N LYS A 84 -11.94 -3.12 2.85
CA LYS A 84 -12.94 -2.11 3.25
C LYS A 84 -14.30 -2.34 2.58
N GLY A 85 -14.28 -2.89 1.37
CA GLY A 85 -15.47 -3.11 0.54
C GLY A 85 -15.74 -2.01 -0.47
N ALA A 86 -14.74 -1.17 -0.75
CA ALA A 86 -14.73 -0.23 -1.85
C ALA A 86 -13.44 -0.42 -2.65
N LYS A 87 -13.52 -0.28 -3.97
CA LYS A 87 -12.37 -0.33 -4.87
C LYS A 87 -12.55 0.63 -6.04
N TRP A 88 -11.44 1.01 -6.65
CA TRP A 88 -11.48 1.64 -7.97
C TRP A 88 -11.91 0.63 -9.04
N THR A 89 -12.62 1.11 -10.04
CA THR A 89 -12.96 0.38 -11.26
C THR A 89 -12.50 1.16 -12.46
N ASN A 90 -12.43 0.47 -13.60
CA ASN A 90 -11.79 0.99 -14.82
C ASN A 90 -10.29 1.25 -14.64
N VAL A 91 -9.67 0.52 -13.71
CA VAL A 91 -8.20 0.39 -13.56
C VAL A 91 -7.62 -0.77 -14.44
N GLY A 92 -8.43 -1.41 -15.32
CA GLY A 92 -8.08 -2.39 -16.40
C GLY A 92 -8.88 -3.73 -16.34
N ASP A 93 -9.32 -4.48 -17.40
CA ASP A 93 -9.45 -4.37 -18.89
C ASP A 93 -10.55 -5.32 -19.47
N ASP A 94 -11.28 -4.90 -20.54
CA ASP A 94 -11.44 -5.61 -21.84
C ASP A 94 -12.15 -4.77 -22.94
N GLY A 95 -11.40 -4.16 -23.87
CA GLY A 95 -11.90 -3.98 -25.25
C GLY A 95 -11.37 -2.86 -26.15
N GLN A 96 -11.15 -1.63 -25.67
CA GLN A 96 -10.46 -0.50 -26.37
C GLN A 96 -10.41 0.72 -25.42
N ALA A 97 -9.35 1.54 -25.54
CA ALA A 97 -8.99 2.57 -24.58
C ALA A 97 -9.34 4.01 -25.02
N ALA A 98 -9.71 4.87 -24.05
CA ALA A 98 -9.37 6.30 -24.10
C ALA A 98 -9.07 6.86 -22.69
N GLY A 99 -7.89 7.48 -22.55
CA GLY A 99 -7.22 7.83 -21.27
C GLY A 99 -5.98 6.97 -20.98
N GLY A 100 -5.89 5.79 -21.63
CA GLY A 100 -4.97 4.71 -21.28
C GLY A 100 -5.65 3.83 -20.23
N ALA A 101 -6.33 2.77 -20.66
CA ALA A 101 -7.14 1.89 -19.80
C ALA A 101 -6.29 0.98 -18.88
N ALA A 102 -5.22 1.53 -18.29
CA ALA A 102 -4.17 0.76 -17.62
C ALA A 102 -3.56 1.49 -16.41
N ASN A 103 -4.14 2.61 -15.94
CA ASN A 103 -3.56 3.40 -14.86
C ASN A 103 -4.60 3.98 -13.89
N LEU A 104 -4.16 4.19 -12.65
CA LEU A 104 -4.79 5.02 -11.64
C LEU A 104 -3.84 6.19 -11.39
N SER A 105 -4.33 7.43 -11.45
CA SER A 105 -3.43 8.59 -11.43
C SER A 105 -3.24 9.16 -10.02
N TYR A 106 -2.06 9.68 -9.71
CA TYR A 106 -1.80 10.40 -8.47
C TYR A 106 -1.17 11.77 -8.71
N SER A 107 -1.40 12.72 -7.80
CA SER A 107 -0.80 14.06 -7.86
C SER A 107 -0.44 14.59 -6.49
N TYR A 108 0.52 15.52 -6.46
CA TYR A 108 0.82 16.32 -5.28
C TYR A 108 0.17 17.68 -5.42
N TRP A 109 -0.58 18.12 -4.41
CA TRP A 109 -1.20 19.43 -4.44
C TRP A 109 -0.13 20.53 -4.53
N ASP A 110 -0.28 21.38 -5.55
CA ASP A 110 0.70 22.41 -5.91
C ASP A 110 0.48 23.75 -5.17
N GLY A 111 -0.56 23.83 -4.35
CA GLY A 111 -0.96 25.04 -3.64
C GLY A 111 -1.95 25.93 -4.40
N THR A 112 -2.31 25.58 -5.64
CA THR A 112 -3.11 26.42 -6.54
C THR A 112 -4.37 25.75 -7.06
N ALA A 113 -4.31 24.45 -7.38
CA ALA A 113 -5.47 23.73 -7.88
C ALA A 113 -6.57 23.65 -6.80
N PRO A 114 -7.84 23.93 -7.13
CA PRO A 114 -8.93 23.92 -6.17
C PRO A 114 -9.25 22.50 -5.65
N TYR A 115 -10.02 22.47 -4.57
CA TYR A 115 -10.77 21.30 -4.08
C TYR A 115 -12.25 21.70 -4.03
N ASP A 116 -13.16 20.79 -4.35
CA ASP A 116 -14.61 20.99 -4.17
C ASP A 116 -15.10 20.71 -2.74
N TYR A 117 -14.19 20.26 -1.86
CA TYR A 117 -14.43 19.97 -0.45
C TYR A 117 -13.36 20.57 0.47
N ALA A 118 -13.73 20.76 1.73
CA ALA A 118 -12.86 21.35 2.75
C ALA A 118 -12.16 20.26 3.57
N GLU A 119 -10.86 20.40 3.78
CA GLU A 119 -10.06 19.52 4.64
C GLU A 119 -8.93 20.33 5.29
N GLY A 120 -9.31 21.19 6.25
CA GLY A 120 -8.38 22.10 6.90
C GLY A 120 -7.64 23.05 5.96
N THR A 121 -6.56 23.64 6.48
CA THR A 121 -5.57 24.40 5.73
C THR A 121 -4.53 23.44 5.19
N ARG A 122 -4.51 23.29 3.86
CA ARG A 122 -3.56 22.42 3.17
C ARG A 122 -2.21 23.11 2.96
N THR A 123 -1.13 22.33 2.92
CA THR A 123 0.22 22.73 2.50
C THR A 123 0.77 21.72 1.50
N THR A 124 1.71 22.15 0.66
CA THR A 124 2.28 21.28 -0.38
C THR A 124 3.21 20.25 0.24
N LEU A 125 3.29 19.06 -0.38
CA LEU A 125 4.24 18.01 0.04
C LEU A 125 5.67 18.54 0.12
N GLY A 126 6.10 19.32 -0.89
CA GLY A 126 7.42 19.90 -0.98
C GLY A 126 7.77 20.90 0.13
N SER A 127 6.77 21.63 0.64
CA SER A 127 6.97 22.67 1.67
C SER A 127 7.38 22.11 3.03
N HIS A 128 7.18 20.81 3.27
CA HIS A 128 7.56 20.13 4.50
C HIS A 128 9.01 19.62 4.49
N ALA A 129 9.70 19.70 3.35
CA ALA A 129 11.12 19.40 3.27
C ALA A 129 11.97 20.60 3.71
N THR A 130 12.93 20.41 4.62
CA THR A 130 13.83 21.50 5.02
C THR A 130 14.87 21.75 3.92
N GLY A 131 14.51 22.56 2.93
CA GLY A 131 15.38 22.96 1.81
C GLY A 131 15.62 21.85 0.77
N ASN A 132 14.79 20.80 0.75
CA ASN A 132 14.97 19.65 -0.14
C ASN A 132 13.64 19.10 -0.70
N GLU A 133 12.83 19.98 -1.26
CA GLU A 133 11.52 19.65 -1.85
C GLU A 133 11.62 18.50 -2.86
N ALA A 134 12.61 18.52 -3.75
CA ALA A 134 12.77 17.47 -4.76
C ALA A 134 13.00 16.07 -4.15
N ALA A 135 13.76 15.97 -3.05
CA ALA A 135 13.96 14.68 -2.39
C ALA A 135 12.73 14.21 -1.61
N GLN A 136 11.93 15.13 -1.08
CA GLN A 136 10.65 14.79 -0.46
C GLN A 136 9.67 14.21 -1.48
N ILE A 137 9.56 14.85 -2.64
CA ILE A 137 8.74 14.35 -3.75
C ILE A 137 9.25 12.99 -4.22
N ALA A 138 10.57 12.84 -4.43
CA ALA A 138 11.16 11.58 -4.87
C ALA A 138 10.98 10.44 -3.85
N ALA A 139 11.08 10.75 -2.55
CA ALA A 139 10.83 9.78 -1.50
C ALA A 139 9.38 9.28 -1.51
N HIS A 140 8.41 10.19 -1.67
CA HIS A 140 7.00 9.79 -1.75
C HIS A 140 6.66 9.11 -3.09
N ASP A 141 7.32 9.47 -4.19
CA ASP A 141 7.19 8.74 -5.47
C ASP A 141 7.62 7.29 -5.31
N ALA A 142 8.73 7.03 -4.60
CA ALA A 142 9.17 5.66 -4.32
C ALA A 142 8.16 4.85 -3.47
N VAL A 143 7.33 5.49 -2.65
CA VAL A 143 6.23 4.81 -1.95
C VAL A 143 5.11 4.40 -2.90
N PHE A 144 4.75 5.24 -3.87
CA PHE A 144 3.79 4.89 -4.92
C PHE A 144 4.32 3.77 -5.82
N GLU A 145 5.61 3.80 -6.18
CA GLU A 145 6.28 2.75 -6.96
C GLU A 145 6.19 1.37 -6.28
N LEU A 146 6.15 1.32 -4.95
CA LEU A 146 5.99 0.05 -4.23
C LEU A 146 4.57 -0.53 -4.31
N TRP A 147 3.54 0.32 -4.36
CA TRP A 147 2.17 -0.13 -4.61
C TRP A 147 1.96 -0.47 -6.08
N ASP A 148 2.59 0.29 -6.99
CA ASP A 148 2.62 0.01 -8.44
C ASP A 148 3.21 -1.37 -8.71
N ALA A 149 4.33 -1.68 -8.05
CA ALA A 149 5.03 -2.96 -8.14
C ALA A 149 4.20 -4.18 -7.74
N VAL A 150 3.09 -4.00 -7.02
CA VAL A 150 2.21 -5.09 -6.55
C VAL A 150 0.79 -5.01 -7.09
N SER A 151 0.53 -4.07 -8.00
CA SER A 151 -0.79 -3.83 -8.59
C SER A 151 -0.86 -4.35 -10.03
N PRO A 152 -2.03 -4.82 -10.51
CA PRO A 152 -2.23 -5.23 -11.90
C PRO A 152 -2.43 -4.05 -12.87
N PHE A 153 -2.25 -2.82 -12.38
CA PHE A 153 -2.41 -1.55 -13.09
C PHE A 153 -1.27 -0.61 -12.69
N SER A 154 -1.02 0.45 -13.47
CA SER A 154 0.02 1.42 -13.12
C SER A 154 -0.50 2.58 -12.26
N LEU A 155 0.34 3.09 -11.37
CA LEU A 155 0.12 4.31 -10.60
C LEU A 155 0.89 5.47 -11.26
N ASP A 156 0.18 6.29 -12.02
CA ASP A 156 0.80 7.29 -12.88
C ASP A 156 0.74 8.69 -12.26
N LYS A 157 1.90 9.31 -12.09
CA LYS A 157 2.00 10.68 -11.61
C LYS A 157 1.49 11.68 -12.66
N VAL A 158 0.58 12.56 -12.26
CA VAL A 158 0.13 13.70 -13.06
C VAL A 158 0.43 15.02 -12.35
N THR A 159 0.56 16.09 -13.15
CA THR A 159 0.71 17.46 -12.62
C THR A 159 -0.66 18.11 -12.55
N GLU A 160 -0.98 18.72 -11.41
CA GLU A 160 -2.24 19.44 -11.27
C GLU A 160 -2.25 20.72 -12.11
N GLN A 161 -3.41 21.05 -12.68
CA GLN A 161 -3.63 22.33 -13.35
C GLN A 161 -4.29 23.31 -12.39
N ASN A 162 -3.85 24.57 -12.42
CA ASN A 162 -4.30 25.60 -11.48
C ASN A 162 -5.81 25.87 -11.50
N ASP A 163 -6.48 25.59 -12.63
CA ASP A 163 -7.95 25.71 -12.74
C ASP A 163 -8.70 24.46 -12.25
N GLY A 164 -7.96 23.45 -11.80
CA GLY A 164 -8.48 22.17 -11.32
C GLY A 164 -9.08 21.30 -12.41
N SER A 165 -8.79 21.56 -13.68
CA SER A 165 -9.26 20.75 -14.81
C SER A 165 -8.52 19.42 -14.96
N GLN A 166 -7.34 19.31 -14.34
CA GLN A 166 -6.59 18.07 -14.20
C GLN A 166 -6.00 17.99 -12.79
N VAL A 167 -6.27 16.88 -12.12
CA VAL A 167 -5.65 16.44 -10.85
C VAL A 167 -5.44 14.92 -10.94
N GLY A 168 -4.83 14.30 -9.93
CA GLY A 168 -4.81 12.84 -9.80
C GLY A 168 -6.11 12.29 -9.22
N ASP A 169 -6.39 11.01 -9.45
CA ASP A 169 -7.43 10.27 -8.70
C ASP A 169 -7.07 10.16 -7.21
N LEU A 170 -5.77 10.04 -6.89
CA LEU A 170 -5.25 10.16 -5.54
C LEU A 170 -4.48 11.47 -5.39
N ARG A 171 -5.02 12.45 -4.67
CA ARG A 171 -4.31 13.70 -4.40
C ARG A 171 -3.66 13.66 -3.04
N VAL A 172 -2.40 14.05 -2.97
CA VAL A 172 -1.62 14.04 -1.73
C VAL A 172 -1.33 15.47 -1.28
N ALA A 173 -1.60 15.75 -0.01
CA ALA A 173 -1.26 17.02 0.62
C ALA A 173 -0.98 16.85 2.12
N PHE A 174 -0.37 17.88 2.72
CA PHE A 174 -0.38 18.06 4.16
C PHE A 174 -1.59 18.90 4.58
N THR A 175 -2.10 18.72 5.80
CA THR A 175 -3.21 19.52 6.33
C THR A 175 -3.19 19.61 7.87
N ASP A 176 -3.79 20.69 8.40
CA ASP A 176 -4.14 20.81 9.83
C ASP A 176 -5.51 20.19 10.17
N GLY A 177 -6.21 19.64 9.16
CA GLY A 177 -7.49 18.93 9.31
C GLY A 177 -7.34 17.50 9.86
N VAL A 178 -6.11 16.98 9.97
CA VAL A 178 -5.85 15.63 10.49
C VAL A 178 -6.37 15.53 11.95
N PRO A 179 -7.19 14.52 12.29
CA PRO A 179 -7.72 14.37 13.64
C PRO A 179 -6.62 14.30 14.70
N ALA A 180 -6.84 14.99 15.83
CA ALA A 180 -5.88 15.03 16.92
C ALA A 180 -5.46 13.62 17.38
N GLY A 181 -4.15 13.35 17.39
CA GLY A 181 -3.59 12.05 17.71
C GLY A 181 -3.35 11.12 16.52
N SER A 182 -3.67 11.56 15.29
CA SER A 182 -3.36 10.85 14.05
C SER A 182 -2.19 11.51 13.32
N ALA A 183 -1.34 10.72 12.68
CA ALA A 183 -0.24 11.23 11.86
C ALA A 183 -0.69 11.55 10.43
N ALA A 184 -1.70 10.83 9.94
CA ALA A 184 -2.23 10.94 8.60
C ALA A 184 -3.64 10.33 8.53
N PHE A 185 -4.30 10.46 7.39
CA PHE A 185 -5.46 9.67 6.99
C PHE A 185 -5.62 9.69 5.46
N ALA A 186 -6.38 8.75 4.91
CA ALA A 186 -6.81 8.77 3.53
C ALA A 186 -8.30 8.47 3.37
N TYR A 187 -8.86 8.97 2.28
CA TYR A 187 -10.19 8.63 1.84
C TYR A 187 -10.17 7.34 1.02
N TYR A 188 -11.02 6.39 1.39
CA TYR A 188 -11.28 5.20 0.59
C TYR A 188 -11.79 5.53 -0.83
N PRO A 189 -11.68 4.58 -1.78
CA PRO A 189 -12.28 4.71 -3.11
C PRO A 189 -13.76 5.11 -3.02
N ASN A 190 -14.12 6.23 -3.65
CA ASN A 190 -15.50 6.69 -3.77
C ASN A 190 -15.65 7.62 -4.98
N GLY A 191 -16.90 7.98 -5.31
CA GLY A 191 -17.20 8.76 -6.52
C GLY A 191 -17.19 10.28 -6.36
N GLY A 192 -16.84 10.82 -5.18
CA GLY A 192 -16.65 12.25 -4.97
C GLY A 192 -15.19 12.64 -5.18
N ALA A 193 -14.90 13.94 -5.35
CA ALA A 193 -13.54 14.42 -5.60
C ALA A 193 -12.56 14.19 -4.44
N SER A 194 -13.04 13.75 -3.26
CA SER A 194 -12.19 13.35 -2.15
C SER A 194 -11.76 11.89 -2.20
N GLY A 195 -12.37 11.05 -3.05
CA GLY A 195 -12.03 9.63 -3.10
C GLY A 195 -10.57 9.42 -3.46
N GLY A 196 -9.85 8.68 -2.63
CA GLY A 196 -8.43 8.40 -2.83
C GLY A 196 -7.47 9.46 -2.28
N ASP A 197 -7.96 10.61 -1.83
CA ASP A 197 -7.09 11.67 -1.34
C ASP A 197 -6.41 11.28 -0.02
N ILE A 198 -5.13 11.61 0.09
CA ILE A 198 -4.23 11.24 1.18
C ILE A 198 -3.71 12.50 1.86
N TYR A 199 -3.80 12.52 3.19
CA TYR A 199 -3.49 13.68 4.01
C TYR A 199 -2.53 13.35 5.13
N TYR A 200 -1.42 14.07 5.20
CA TYR A 200 -0.46 14.01 6.30
C TYR A 200 -0.61 15.20 7.25
N SER A 201 -0.32 14.99 8.52
CA SER A 201 -0.37 16.05 9.52
C SER A 201 0.76 17.06 9.32
N ASN A 202 0.45 18.35 9.46
CA ASN A 202 1.48 19.39 9.46
C ASN A 202 2.53 19.23 10.59
N THR A 203 2.27 18.35 11.56
CA THR A 203 3.15 18.09 12.71
C THR A 203 3.65 16.65 12.75
N ILE A 204 3.76 15.96 11.61
CA ILE A 204 4.44 14.66 11.60
C ILE A 204 5.86 14.79 12.16
N ASP A 205 6.30 13.76 12.88
CA ASP A 205 7.65 13.73 13.43
C ASP A 205 8.65 13.47 12.31
N THR A 206 9.54 14.42 12.05
CA THR A 206 10.55 14.29 11.00
C THR A 206 11.80 13.57 11.49
N ASN A 207 11.90 13.21 12.78
CA ASN A 207 13.11 12.70 13.43
C ASN A 207 14.35 13.60 13.21
N GLY A 208 14.14 14.88 12.86
CA GLY A 208 15.22 15.79 12.47
C GLY A 208 15.80 15.55 11.08
N ASN A 209 15.18 14.70 10.26
CA ASN A 209 15.53 14.48 8.87
C ASN A 209 15.13 15.66 7.98
N ALA A 210 15.85 15.85 6.87
CA ALA A 210 15.55 16.88 5.88
C ALA A 210 14.39 16.50 4.94
N VAL A 211 14.05 15.21 4.92
CA VAL A 211 12.98 14.55 4.16
C VAL A 211 12.18 13.72 5.15
N ASP A 212 10.85 13.78 5.09
CA ASP A 212 9.99 13.14 6.07
C ASP A 212 9.81 11.65 5.82
N PHE A 213 9.77 11.23 4.56
CA PHE A 213 9.50 9.85 4.14
C PHE A 213 10.80 9.07 3.94
N VAL A 214 11.52 8.79 5.02
CA VAL A 214 12.75 7.98 4.96
C VAL A 214 12.40 6.49 5.01
N GLU A 215 12.89 5.70 4.06
CA GLU A 215 12.65 4.25 3.99
C GLU A 215 13.00 3.55 5.32
N GLY A 216 12.10 2.68 5.79
CA GLY A 216 12.26 1.96 7.06
C GLY A 216 11.93 2.79 8.31
N GLU A 217 11.62 4.08 8.18
CA GLU A 217 11.11 4.92 9.26
C GLU A 217 9.57 4.97 9.32
N TYR A 218 9.06 5.59 10.38
CA TYR A 218 7.63 5.63 10.70
C TYR A 218 6.78 6.35 9.63
N ASN A 219 7.25 7.48 9.12
CA ASN A 219 6.48 8.23 8.11
C ASN A 219 6.42 7.49 6.77
N TRP A 220 7.44 6.71 6.42
CA TRP A 220 7.42 5.87 5.21
C TRP A 220 6.34 4.79 5.28
N VAL A 221 6.30 4.04 6.39
CA VAL A 221 5.23 3.03 6.58
C VAL A 221 3.85 3.68 6.74
N THR A 222 3.79 4.91 7.27
CA THR A 222 2.54 5.70 7.29
C THR A 222 2.09 6.03 5.86
N ALA A 223 2.99 6.43 4.96
CA ALA A 223 2.64 6.66 3.57
C ALA A 223 2.17 5.38 2.86
N LEU A 224 2.86 4.25 3.09
CA LEU A 224 2.39 2.95 2.59
C LEU A 224 0.98 2.63 3.08
N HIS A 225 0.72 2.86 4.36
CA HIS A 225 -0.57 2.63 5.00
C HIS A 225 -1.69 3.47 4.38
N GLU A 226 -1.48 4.77 4.24
CA GLU A 226 -2.50 5.67 3.70
C GLU A 226 -2.79 5.42 2.22
N ILE A 227 -1.76 5.10 1.42
CA ILE A 227 -2.00 4.67 0.04
C ILE A 227 -2.79 3.35 0.01
N GLY A 228 -2.51 2.42 0.94
CA GLY A 228 -3.32 1.20 1.11
C GLY A 228 -4.81 1.50 1.35
N HIS A 229 -5.13 2.46 2.22
CA HIS A 229 -6.50 2.96 2.40
C HIS A 229 -7.10 3.54 1.12
N ALA A 230 -6.34 4.38 0.41
CA ALA A 230 -6.77 4.97 -0.86
C ALA A 230 -7.00 3.92 -1.96
N LEU A 231 -6.35 2.76 -1.86
CA LEU A 231 -6.58 1.58 -2.70
C LEU A 231 -7.68 0.65 -2.19
N GLY A 232 -8.29 0.91 -1.03
CA GLY A 232 -9.45 0.17 -0.52
C GLY A 232 -9.15 -0.82 0.61
N LEU A 233 -7.94 -0.81 1.17
CA LEU A 233 -7.59 -1.69 2.29
C LEU A 233 -8.01 -1.11 3.64
N SER A 234 -8.63 -1.89 4.52
CA SER A 234 -9.01 -1.48 5.88
C SER A 234 -7.97 -1.83 6.92
N HIS A 235 -8.07 -1.22 8.10
CA HIS A 235 -7.38 -1.73 9.28
C HIS A 235 -7.82 -3.16 9.61
N PRO A 236 -6.89 -4.04 10.01
CA PRO A 236 -7.21 -5.43 10.32
C PRO A 236 -7.76 -5.65 11.74
N PHE A 237 -7.82 -4.63 12.61
CA PHE A 237 -8.07 -4.83 14.05
C PHE A 237 -9.28 -4.07 14.62
N ASP A 238 -9.86 -3.10 13.89
CA ASP A 238 -10.91 -2.21 14.41
C ASP A 238 -12.35 -2.64 14.01
N GLY A 239 -12.48 -3.72 13.25
CA GLY A 239 -13.76 -4.18 12.70
C GLY A 239 -14.31 -3.28 11.58
N GLY A 240 -13.47 -2.41 11.01
CA GLY A 240 -13.81 -1.49 9.93
C GLY A 240 -13.85 -2.12 8.55
N SER A 241 -13.50 -3.40 8.44
CA SER A 241 -13.60 -4.23 7.24
C SER A 241 -15.05 -4.40 6.78
N LYS A 242 -15.24 -4.83 5.54
CA LYS A 242 -16.54 -4.94 4.88
C LYS A 242 -17.50 -5.90 5.59
N ASP A 243 -16.98 -6.97 6.18
CA ASP A 243 -17.75 -7.96 6.94
C ASP A 243 -17.61 -7.78 8.47
N GLY A 244 -16.86 -6.77 8.91
CA GLY A 244 -16.57 -6.51 10.33
C GLY A 244 -15.60 -7.51 10.97
N SER A 245 -14.93 -8.34 10.16
CA SER A 245 -13.90 -9.27 10.65
C SER A 245 -12.63 -8.55 11.09
N THR A 246 -11.90 -9.19 12.00
CA THR A 246 -10.56 -8.77 12.44
C THR A 246 -9.56 -9.89 12.20
N LEU A 247 -8.31 -9.52 11.96
CA LEU A 247 -7.21 -10.44 11.69
C LEU A 247 -6.78 -11.13 12.99
N ASN A 248 -6.37 -12.39 12.85
CA ASN A 248 -5.79 -13.11 13.98
C ASN A 248 -4.51 -12.40 14.43
N LEU A 249 -4.33 -12.22 15.74
CA LEU A 249 -3.16 -11.56 16.32
C LEU A 249 -1.84 -12.24 15.94
N ASN A 250 -1.83 -13.53 15.64
CA ASN A 250 -0.60 -14.17 15.14
C ASN A 250 -0.23 -13.75 13.71
N LEU A 251 -1.11 -13.04 12.99
CA LEU A 251 -0.94 -12.51 11.64
C LEU A 251 -0.96 -10.97 11.58
N ASP A 252 -1.55 -10.31 12.58
CA ASP A 252 -1.70 -8.85 12.66
C ASP A 252 -0.40 -8.15 13.09
N PHE A 253 0.60 -8.11 12.21
CA PHE A 253 1.88 -7.45 12.48
C PHE A 253 2.52 -6.88 11.20
N GLN A 254 3.44 -5.91 11.33
CA GLN A 254 3.90 -5.07 10.21
C GLN A 254 4.66 -5.85 9.13
N ARG A 255 5.17 -7.05 9.43
CA ARG A 255 5.80 -7.91 8.40
C ARG A 255 4.78 -8.68 7.56
N ASN A 256 3.50 -8.63 7.90
CA ASN A 256 2.40 -9.24 7.17
C ASN A 256 1.53 -8.20 6.48
N THR A 257 1.27 -7.07 7.12
CA THR A 257 0.46 -5.99 6.57
C THR A 257 0.89 -4.62 7.10
N VAL A 258 0.99 -3.61 6.23
CA VAL A 258 1.22 -2.21 6.61
C VAL A 258 -0.01 -1.59 7.25
N MET A 259 -1.19 -2.20 7.09
CA MET A 259 -2.46 -1.71 7.62
C MET A 259 -2.58 -1.85 9.15
N THR A 260 -1.59 -2.47 9.81
CA THR A 260 -1.55 -2.62 11.27
C THR A 260 -0.68 -1.59 11.99
N TYR A 261 -1.17 -1.12 13.14
CA TYR A 261 -0.39 -0.33 14.10
C TYR A 261 -0.61 -0.74 15.56
N VAL A 262 -1.35 -1.83 15.82
CA VAL A 262 -1.69 -2.23 17.19
C VAL A 262 -0.66 -3.15 17.83
N GLN A 263 0.19 -3.78 17.03
CA GLN A 263 1.15 -4.75 17.56
C GLN A 263 2.53 -4.19 17.84
N ARG A 264 3.04 -4.62 19.00
CA ARG A 264 4.40 -4.35 19.44
C ARG A 264 5.36 -5.34 18.79
N ASP A 265 5.65 -5.08 17.53
CA ASP A 265 6.59 -5.90 16.79
C ASP A 265 8.02 -5.81 17.35
N ARG A 266 8.77 -6.91 17.20
CA ARG A 266 10.19 -7.01 17.56
C ARG A 266 11.12 -6.45 16.47
N ASN A 267 10.62 -5.50 15.69
CA ASN A 267 11.37 -4.83 14.63
C ASN A 267 12.28 -3.77 15.27
N LYS A 268 13.36 -4.23 15.89
CA LYS A 268 14.26 -3.39 16.70
C LYS A 268 15.68 -3.45 16.16
N THR A 269 16.31 -2.30 16.06
CA THR A 269 17.71 -2.12 15.65
C THR A 269 18.53 -1.73 16.88
N LEU A 270 19.78 -2.20 16.93
CA LEU A 270 20.71 -1.88 18.00
C LEU A 270 21.81 -1.01 17.40
N SER A 271 22.11 0.11 18.05
CA SER A 271 23.18 1.00 17.62
C SER A 271 24.07 1.35 18.80
N TYR A 272 25.38 1.33 18.59
CA TYR A 272 26.37 1.66 19.61
C TYR A 272 27.46 2.56 19.03
N ASN A 273 27.69 3.69 19.68
CA ASN A 273 28.78 4.59 19.36
C ASN A 273 29.88 4.45 20.41
N ALA A 274 30.97 3.76 20.04
CA ALA A 274 32.11 3.54 20.93
C ALA A 274 32.83 4.84 21.32
N GLY A 275 32.80 5.88 20.47
CA GLY A 275 33.49 7.15 20.70
C GLY A 275 32.92 7.94 21.90
N ASN A 276 31.63 7.81 22.16
CA ASN A 276 30.96 8.44 23.29
C ASN A 276 30.25 7.43 24.22
N GLN A 277 30.45 6.13 24.01
CA GLN A 277 29.86 5.02 24.77
C GLN A 277 28.33 5.08 24.85
N THR A 278 27.67 5.55 23.78
CA THR A 278 26.20 5.64 23.73
C THR A 278 25.61 4.42 23.06
N ALA A 279 24.73 3.71 23.78
CA ALA A 279 23.90 2.64 23.25
C ALA A 279 22.47 3.16 23.03
N SER A 280 21.87 2.80 21.91
CA SER A 280 20.48 3.12 21.58
C SER A 280 19.78 1.94 20.91
N ILE A 281 18.45 1.89 21.08
CA ILE A 281 17.58 0.94 20.38
C ILE A 281 16.66 1.76 19.49
N GLY A 282 16.72 1.47 18.19
CA GLY A 282 15.81 2.00 17.20
C GLY A 282 14.67 1.02 16.89
N THR A 283 13.71 1.48 16.10
CA THR A 283 12.69 0.65 15.47
C THR A 283 12.91 0.71 13.98
N THR A 284 12.85 -0.44 13.30
CA THR A 284 12.80 -0.52 11.84
C THR A 284 11.37 -0.86 11.45
N HIS A 285 10.85 -0.23 10.42
CA HIS A 285 9.53 -0.51 9.86
C HIS A 285 9.67 -1.27 8.55
N THR A 286 8.59 -1.92 8.11
CA THR A 286 8.58 -2.52 6.78
C THR A 286 8.74 -1.43 5.72
N SER A 287 9.55 -1.71 4.70
CA SER A 287 9.77 -0.77 3.60
C SER A 287 8.88 -1.04 2.40
N THR A 288 8.13 -2.14 2.36
CA THR A 288 7.20 -2.48 1.28
C THR A 288 5.82 -2.85 1.83
N PRO A 289 4.77 -2.90 0.98
CA PRO A 289 3.56 -3.66 1.29
C PRO A 289 3.92 -5.07 1.76
N GLY A 290 3.16 -5.57 2.74
CA GLY A 290 3.30 -6.90 3.30
C GLY A 290 2.61 -7.96 2.44
N LEU A 291 2.86 -9.24 2.76
CA LEU A 291 2.27 -10.37 2.02
C LEU A 291 0.74 -10.32 1.98
N LEU A 292 0.08 -9.97 3.09
CA LEU A 292 -1.37 -9.90 3.14
C LEU A 292 -1.93 -8.66 2.43
N ASP A 293 -1.14 -7.59 2.34
CA ASP A 293 -1.52 -6.40 1.55
C ASP A 293 -1.56 -6.75 0.06
N ILE A 294 -0.55 -7.47 -0.42
CA ILE A 294 -0.45 -7.93 -1.81
C ILE A 294 -1.60 -8.86 -2.14
N GLU A 295 -1.86 -9.89 -1.32
CA GLU A 295 -3.01 -10.79 -1.50
C GLU A 295 -4.35 -10.03 -1.49
N ALA A 296 -4.47 -8.96 -0.70
CA ALA A 296 -5.66 -8.12 -0.68
C ALA A 296 -5.81 -7.28 -1.95
N ILE A 297 -4.72 -6.71 -2.48
CA ILE A 297 -4.70 -6.01 -3.77
C ILE A 297 -5.05 -6.96 -4.91
N GLU A 298 -4.47 -8.16 -4.94
CA GLU A 298 -4.82 -9.20 -5.92
C GLU A 298 -6.30 -9.58 -5.85
N HIS A 299 -6.89 -9.65 -4.66
CA HIS A 299 -8.32 -9.89 -4.51
C HIS A 299 -9.18 -8.73 -5.06
N LEU A 300 -8.78 -7.49 -4.80
CA LEU A 300 -9.54 -6.31 -5.23
C LEU A 300 -9.45 -6.08 -6.74
N TYR A 301 -8.25 -6.23 -7.31
CA TYR A 301 -7.92 -5.76 -8.65
C TYR A 301 -7.52 -6.88 -9.62
N GLY A 302 -7.31 -8.09 -9.12
CA GLY A 302 -6.80 -9.22 -9.89
C GLY A 302 -5.27 -9.27 -9.90
N SER A 303 -4.72 -10.36 -10.44
CA SER A 303 -3.27 -10.56 -10.64
C SER A 303 -2.90 -10.70 -12.12
N SER A 304 -3.88 -10.56 -13.01
CA SER A 304 -3.64 -10.59 -14.46
C SER A 304 -2.93 -9.32 -14.91
N ASN A 305 -2.03 -9.43 -15.89
CA ASN A 305 -1.22 -8.32 -16.44
C ASN A 305 -0.20 -7.68 -15.49
N TRP A 306 -0.06 -8.21 -14.27
CA TRP A 306 1.03 -7.83 -13.38
C TRP A 306 2.38 -8.21 -14.01
N SER A 307 3.29 -7.24 -14.15
CA SER A 307 4.55 -7.41 -14.90
C SER A 307 5.79 -6.82 -14.22
N PHE A 308 5.78 -6.70 -12.89
CA PHE A 308 6.92 -6.18 -12.14
C PHE A 308 8.09 -7.17 -12.15
N ASN A 309 9.30 -6.69 -12.48
CA ASN A 309 10.53 -7.50 -12.58
C ASN A 309 10.37 -8.80 -13.40
N ASN A 310 9.61 -8.78 -14.49
CA ASN A 310 9.24 -9.99 -15.26
C ASN A 310 10.39 -10.73 -16.02
N THR A 311 11.65 -10.41 -15.72
CA THR A 311 12.87 -11.02 -16.27
C THR A 311 13.79 -11.44 -15.14
N ASP A 312 14.79 -12.30 -15.41
CA ASP A 312 15.75 -12.75 -14.41
C ASP A 312 16.33 -11.60 -13.56
N THR A 313 15.99 -11.58 -12.27
CA THR A 313 16.36 -10.52 -11.34
C THR A 313 17.24 -11.06 -10.21
N THR A 314 18.27 -10.29 -9.83
CA THR A 314 19.09 -10.58 -8.66
C THR A 314 18.79 -9.59 -7.55
N TYR A 315 18.21 -10.09 -6.45
CA TYR A 315 17.94 -9.32 -5.24
C TYR A 315 19.08 -9.52 -4.25
N GLY A 316 19.52 -8.44 -3.58
CA GLY A 316 20.61 -8.53 -2.57
C GLY A 316 21.97 -8.04 -3.06
N ALA A 317 22.15 -7.88 -4.38
CA ALA A 317 23.40 -7.43 -4.98
C ALA A 317 23.47 -5.90 -5.22
N GLY A 318 22.42 -5.16 -4.84
CA GLY A 318 22.31 -3.72 -5.04
C GLY A 318 23.02 -2.88 -3.97
N ALA A 319 22.43 -1.73 -3.65
CA ALA A 319 22.91 -0.79 -2.63
C ALA A 319 21.76 -0.39 -1.71
N GLY A 320 22.10 0.20 -0.54
CA GLY A 320 21.09 0.62 0.43
C GLY A 320 20.26 -0.56 0.94
N SER A 321 18.94 -0.41 0.97
CA SER A 321 17.98 -1.43 1.41
C SER A 321 17.92 -2.67 0.50
N ASP A 322 18.51 -2.61 -0.70
CA ASP A 322 18.65 -3.77 -1.60
C ASP A 322 19.95 -4.56 -1.43
N ALA A 323 20.90 -4.07 -0.62
CA ALA A 323 22.15 -4.79 -0.37
C ALA A 323 21.99 -5.81 0.76
N PHE A 324 22.10 -7.11 0.46
CA PHE A 324 22.17 -8.15 1.48
C PHE A 324 23.61 -8.28 1.99
N ASP A 325 23.96 -7.42 2.94
CA ASP A 325 25.29 -7.35 3.53
C ASP A 325 25.28 -7.36 5.07
N ASN A 326 26.45 -7.16 5.68
CA ASN A 326 26.60 -7.13 7.15
C ASN A 326 25.86 -5.98 7.84
N ASN A 327 25.36 -5.00 7.10
CA ASN A 327 24.63 -3.85 7.61
C ASN A 327 23.11 -3.95 7.32
N TYR A 328 22.66 -5.02 6.66
CA TYR A 328 21.25 -5.20 6.34
C TYR A 328 20.36 -5.15 7.59
N ASP A 329 19.45 -4.18 7.63
CA ASP A 329 18.55 -3.89 8.75
C ASP A 329 17.09 -3.60 8.33
N SER A 330 16.74 -4.00 7.10
CA SER A 330 15.43 -3.76 6.48
C SER A 330 14.46 -4.93 6.62
N ILE A 331 13.16 -4.62 6.59
CA ILE A 331 12.07 -5.59 6.50
C ILE A 331 11.34 -5.30 5.19
N ARG A 332 11.31 -6.26 4.27
CA ARG A 332 10.64 -6.10 2.98
C ARG A 332 10.11 -7.41 2.45
N VAL A 333 9.12 -7.31 1.56
CA VAL A 333 8.63 -8.39 0.72
C VAL A 333 9.25 -8.24 -0.66
N ILE A 334 9.74 -9.35 -1.21
CA ILE A 334 10.19 -9.40 -2.60
C ILE A 334 9.01 -9.87 -3.43
N VAL A 335 8.72 -9.13 -4.49
CA VAL A 335 7.76 -9.50 -5.51
C VAL A 335 8.44 -9.57 -6.86
N ASP A 336 8.06 -10.56 -7.65
CA ASP A 336 8.59 -10.85 -8.97
C ASP A 336 7.48 -11.56 -9.77
N SER A 337 7.22 -11.10 -11.00
CA SER A 337 6.15 -11.62 -11.86
C SER A 337 6.65 -12.56 -12.96
N GLY A 338 7.97 -12.75 -13.09
CA GLY A 338 8.54 -13.49 -14.21
C GLY A 338 9.94 -14.01 -13.92
N GLY A 339 10.78 -14.06 -14.96
CA GLY A 339 12.09 -14.70 -14.84
C GLY A 339 12.05 -16.24 -14.88
N THR A 340 13.21 -16.81 -15.17
CA THR A 340 13.47 -18.25 -15.14
C THR A 340 14.61 -18.61 -14.20
N ALA A 341 15.37 -17.61 -13.74
CA ALA A 341 16.57 -17.77 -12.92
C ALA A 341 16.80 -16.61 -11.93
N ASP A 342 15.76 -16.20 -11.21
CA ASP A 342 15.90 -15.17 -10.17
C ASP A 342 16.77 -15.64 -9.01
N THR A 343 17.50 -14.71 -8.41
CA THR A 343 18.55 -15.00 -7.44
C THR A 343 18.41 -14.13 -6.20
N LEU A 344 18.46 -14.74 -5.01
CA LEU A 344 18.73 -14.04 -3.75
C LEU A 344 20.23 -14.11 -3.46
N ASP A 345 20.95 -13.01 -3.68
CA ASP A 345 22.39 -12.90 -3.45
C ASP A 345 22.68 -12.30 -2.08
N ALA A 346 22.93 -13.16 -1.09
CA ALA A 346 23.38 -12.75 0.24
C ALA A 346 24.90 -12.90 0.43
N SER A 347 25.69 -12.94 -0.66
CA SER A 347 27.14 -13.12 -0.59
C SER A 347 27.87 -11.95 0.09
N GLY A 348 27.23 -10.77 0.17
CA GLY A 348 27.71 -9.62 0.93
C GLY A 348 27.73 -9.84 2.45
N VAL A 349 26.94 -10.79 2.96
CA VAL A 349 26.95 -11.18 4.38
C VAL A 349 28.16 -12.07 4.64
N THR A 350 29.16 -11.49 5.32
CA THR A 350 30.47 -12.13 5.56
C THR A 350 30.81 -12.27 7.05
N SER A 351 30.15 -11.50 7.91
CA SER A 351 30.38 -11.52 9.37
C SER A 351 29.50 -12.55 10.07
N THR A 352 28.39 -12.94 9.44
CA THR A 352 27.36 -13.83 9.98
C THR A 352 26.86 -14.79 8.90
N GLY A 353 25.74 -15.48 9.15
CA GLY A 353 25.06 -16.28 8.15
C GLY A 353 23.73 -15.65 7.73
N SER A 354 23.08 -16.26 6.74
CA SER A 354 21.69 -15.96 6.38
C SER A 354 20.88 -17.26 6.36
N ILE A 355 19.61 -17.18 6.75
CA ILE A 355 18.63 -18.26 6.63
C ILE A 355 17.74 -17.90 5.44
N ILE A 356 17.93 -18.56 4.31
CA ILE A 356 17.18 -18.28 3.09
C ILE A 356 16.18 -19.40 2.83
N ASN A 357 14.90 -19.03 2.72
CA ASN A 357 13.84 -19.91 2.27
C ASN A 357 13.27 -19.38 0.95
N LEU A 358 13.40 -20.16 -0.11
CA LEU A 358 12.92 -19.82 -1.46
C LEU A 358 11.47 -20.24 -1.69
N THR A 359 10.79 -20.78 -0.67
CA THR A 359 9.37 -21.10 -0.76
C THR A 359 8.56 -19.79 -0.83
N PRO A 360 7.68 -19.59 -1.83
CA PRO A 360 6.84 -18.40 -1.91
C PRO A 360 6.04 -18.15 -0.62
N GLY A 361 5.87 -16.88 -0.24
CA GLY A 361 5.12 -16.49 0.96
C GLY A 361 5.80 -16.84 2.29
N THR A 362 7.09 -17.21 2.28
CA THR A 362 7.84 -17.52 3.50
C THR A 362 8.90 -16.47 3.83
N TYR A 363 9.30 -16.41 5.09
CA TYR A 363 10.33 -15.48 5.54
C TYR A 363 11.74 -16.04 5.37
N SER A 364 12.66 -15.12 5.08
CA SER A 364 14.11 -15.31 5.18
C SER A 364 14.70 -14.36 6.23
N SER A 365 15.87 -14.70 6.76
CA SER A 365 16.64 -13.85 7.67
C SER A 365 18.02 -13.60 7.08
N ILE A 366 18.25 -12.36 6.65
CA ILE A 366 19.55 -11.90 6.14
C ILE A 366 20.36 -11.30 7.30
N ASN A 367 21.68 -11.51 7.30
CA ASN A 367 22.57 -11.05 8.37
C ASN A 367 22.12 -11.55 9.77
N TYR A 368 21.87 -12.86 9.84
CA TYR A 368 21.28 -13.53 10.98
C TYR A 368 22.31 -13.84 12.09
N TYR A 369 21.94 -13.49 13.32
CA TYR A 369 22.67 -13.87 14.53
C TYR A 369 21.89 -14.95 15.27
N ALA A 370 22.56 -16.08 15.57
CA ALA A 370 21.91 -17.22 16.25
C ALA A 370 21.44 -16.89 17.67
N THR A 371 22.08 -15.94 18.34
CA THR A 371 21.70 -15.50 19.68
C THR A 371 21.72 -13.98 19.81
N MET A 372 20.92 -13.48 20.76
CA MET A 372 20.95 -12.07 21.15
C MET A 372 22.34 -11.62 21.60
N ASP A 373 23.06 -12.49 22.32
CA ASP A 373 24.40 -12.20 22.82
C ASP A 373 25.40 -12.03 21.67
N ASP A 374 25.28 -12.81 20.59
CA ASP A 374 26.12 -12.65 19.40
C ASP A 374 25.87 -11.31 18.73
N LYS A 375 24.60 -10.90 18.58
CA LYS A 375 24.25 -9.60 18.01
C LYS A 375 24.77 -8.44 18.86
N ILE A 376 24.59 -8.51 20.18
CA ILE A 376 25.09 -7.49 21.11
C ILE A 376 26.62 -7.40 21.04
N ASN A 377 27.32 -8.53 20.96
CA ASN A 377 28.78 -8.55 20.84
C ASN A 377 29.27 -7.98 19.51
N ALA A 378 28.53 -8.19 18.42
CA ALA A 378 28.85 -7.61 17.13
C ALA A 378 28.64 -6.08 17.09
N VAL A 379 27.61 -5.58 17.78
CA VAL A 379 27.32 -4.14 17.87
C VAL A 379 28.27 -3.44 18.85
N VAL A 380 28.54 -4.03 20.01
CA VAL A 380 29.43 -3.46 21.05
C VAL A 380 30.87 -3.93 20.84
N THR A 381 31.54 -3.27 19.89
CA THR A 381 32.86 -3.68 19.37
C THR A 381 34.05 -3.41 20.31
N ASP A 382 33.92 -2.48 21.24
CA ASP A 382 34.96 -2.11 22.22
C ASP A 382 34.95 -2.98 23.49
N GLY A 383 33.98 -3.90 23.61
CA GLY A 383 33.83 -4.77 24.77
C GLY A 383 33.21 -4.11 26.00
N ASN A 384 32.59 -2.93 25.89
CA ASN A 384 31.97 -2.22 27.01
C ASN A 384 30.85 -3.04 27.67
N GLN A 385 31.12 -3.58 28.87
CA GLN A 385 30.17 -4.46 29.56
C GLN A 385 28.89 -3.74 29.98
N SER A 386 28.98 -2.47 30.38
CA SER A 386 27.80 -1.67 30.78
C SER A 386 26.82 -1.50 29.62
N ALA A 387 27.33 -1.28 28.39
CA ALA A 387 26.50 -1.19 27.19
C ALA A 387 25.84 -2.54 26.86
N LYS A 388 26.59 -3.64 26.97
CA LYS A 388 26.05 -5.00 26.76
C LYS A 388 24.95 -5.33 27.77
N ASP A 389 25.17 -5.05 29.04
CA ASP A 389 24.19 -5.29 30.11
C ASP A 389 22.93 -4.43 29.91
N TRP A 390 23.11 -3.18 29.47
CA TRP A 390 21.99 -2.29 29.13
C TRP A 390 21.15 -2.85 27.98
N PHE A 391 21.78 -3.28 26.87
CA PHE A 391 21.06 -3.90 25.75
C PHE A 391 20.28 -5.13 26.17
N LYS A 392 20.90 -6.04 26.93
CA LYS A 392 20.24 -7.25 27.46
C LYS A 392 19.00 -6.91 28.28
N ALA A 393 19.11 -5.91 29.17
CA ALA A 393 18.00 -5.47 30.00
C ALA A 393 16.85 -4.87 29.17
N GLN A 394 17.16 -4.02 28.18
CA GLN A 394 16.14 -3.43 27.31
C GLN A 394 15.44 -4.48 26.45
N LEU A 395 16.19 -5.40 25.86
CA LEU A 395 15.63 -6.44 24.99
C LEU A 395 14.77 -7.42 25.78
N THR A 396 15.18 -7.79 27.00
CA THR A 396 14.34 -8.58 27.92
C THR A 396 13.02 -7.87 28.22
N ASN A 397 13.05 -6.55 28.43
CA ASN A 397 11.84 -5.76 28.65
C ASN A 397 10.95 -5.74 27.40
N LEU A 398 11.54 -5.53 26.22
CA LEU A 398 10.82 -5.54 24.93
C LEU A 398 10.20 -6.91 24.64
N ASP A 399 10.91 -8.01 24.89
CA ASP A 399 10.38 -9.37 24.74
C ASP A 399 9.22 -9.63 25.72
N ALA A 400 9.34 -9.15 26.96
CA ALA A 400 8.27 -9.24 27.94
C ALA A 400 7.04 -8.42 27.50
N LEU A 401 7.25 -7.21 26.96
CA LEU A 401 6.17 -6.35 26.47
C LEU A 401 5.53 -6.86 25.19
N ALA A 402 6.30 -7.43 24.26
CA ALA A 402 5.77 -8.11 23.08
C ALA A 402 4.91 -9.28 23.54
N SER A 403 5.43 -10.14 24.41
CA SER A 403 4.68 -11.27 25.01
C SER A 403 3.46 -10.83 25.81
N ALA A 404 3.51 -9.66 26.47
CA ALA A 404 2.41 -9.08 27.22
C ALA A 404 1.43 -8.27 26.35
N SER A 405 1.79 -7.88 25.14
CA SER A 405 0.85 -7.42 24.11
C SER A 405 -0.09 -8.56 23.73
N ASN A 406 0.40 -9.80 23.83
CA ASN A 406 -0.43 -11.01 23.80
C ASN A 406 -1.28 -11.14 25.09
N SER A 407 -1.04 -10.40 26.18
CA SER A 407 -1.80 -10.54 27.43
C SER A 407 -3.15 -9.82 27.45
N TYR A 408 -3.50 -9.06 26.41
CA TYR A 408 -4.91 -8.79 26.14
C TYR A 408 -5.66 -10.06 25.71
N TYR A 409 -4.97 -11.11 25.23
CA TYR A 409 -5.54 -12.44 24.88
C TYR A 409 -4.52 -13.59 25.04
N THR A 410 -4.53 -14.24 26.21
CA THR A 410 -3.50 -15.10 26.85
C THR A 410 -3.01 -16.38 26.14
N ALA A 411 -3.23 -16.58 24.83
CA ALA A 411 -3.13 -17.93 24.23
C ALA A 411 -1.83 -18.29 23.48
N TYR A 412 -0.86 -17.39 23.24
CA TYR A 412 0.28 -17.71 22.36
C TYR A 412 1.65 -17.19 22.85
N THR A 413 2.63 -18.10 22.91
CA THR A 413 4.06 -17.81 23.09
C THR A 413 4.76 -17.84 21.73
N ARG A 414 5.44 -16.75 21.35
CA ARG A 414 6.32 -16.71 20.17
C ARG A 414 7.77 -16.90 20.64
N GLU A 415 8.33 -18.10 20.47
CA GLU A 415 9.78 -18.29 20.58
C GLU A 415 10.49 -17.45 19.51
N ALA A 416 11.63 -16.86 19.88
CA ALA A 416 12.40 -15.99 19.02
C ALA A 416 13.10 -16.79 17.91
N LEU A 417 13.08 -16.24 16.69
CA LEU A 417 14.17 -16.38 15.74
C LEU A 417 14.58 -14.97 15.31
#